data_AF-A0A2N3ANY4-F1
#
_entry.id   AF-A0A2N3ANY4-F1
#
_cell.length_a   1.000
_cell.length_b   1.000
_cell.length_c   1.000
_cell.angle_alpha   90.00
_cell.angle_beta   90.00
_cell.angle_gamma   90.00
#
_symmetry.space_group_name_H-M   'P 1'
#
loop_
_entity.id
_entity.type
_entity.pdbx_description
1 polymer ?
#
loop_
_entity_poly.entity_id
_entity_poly.type
_entity_poly.pdbx_seq_one_letter_code
_entity_poly.pdbx_strand_id
1 'polypeptide(L)'
;MKESEEIIINNNKEIDLPKIINSEVNLLVFPFFVLERKSKKLETEYKEIVKRGNQKIEIIWNVSANPKYGYPGPFDRETHKTIEQITTKILRKNNIIKNPIKFSIYDLCKRMGITTSGGKNYRKVKEALERIRMTGIKSERAFYHKG
;
A
#
# COMPACT_ATOMS: atom_id res chain seq x y z
N MET A 1 8.39 -34.17 -40.11
CA MET A 1 7.48 -33.40 -40.97
C MET A 1 6.21 -33.20 -40.16
N LYS A 2 5.85 -31.94 -39.90
CA LYS A 2 4.60 -31.35 -39.33
C LYS A 2 3.59 -32.31 -38.67
N GLU A 3 3.11 -32.04 -37.46
CA GLU A 3 2.33 -30.83 -37.17
C GLU A 3 2.40 -30.42 -35.70
N SER A 4 2.43 -29.10 -35.52
CA SER A 4 2.42 -28.36 -34.27
C SER A 4 1.03 -28.37 -33.64
N GLU A 5 0.86 -29.06 -32.53
CA GLU A 5 -0.33 -28.92 -31.68
C GLU A 5 -0.16 -27.71 -30.75
N GLU A 6 -0.69 -26.61 -31.26
CA GLU A 6 -1.45 -25.58 -30.57
C GLU A 6 -1.03 -25.20 -29.14
N ILE A 7 -0.45 -24.01 -29.09
CA ILE A 7 -0.39 -23.12 -27.93
C ILE A 7 -1.82 -22.90 -27.40
N ILE A 8 -2.25 -23.72 -26.44
CA ILE A 8 -3.47 -23.47 -25.66
C ILE A 8 -3.17 -22.32 -24.68
N ILE A 9 -3.41 -21.10 -25.13
CA ILE A 9 -3.52 -19.93 -24.25
C ILE A 9 -4.82 -20.07 -23.47
N ASN A 10 -4.74 -20.69 -22.29
CA ASN A 10 -5.83 -20.59 -21.31
C ASN A 10 -5.87 -19.17 -20.74
N ASN A 11 -6.78 -18.37 -21.29
CA ASN A 11 -6.96 -16.94 -21.06
C ASN A 11 -7.72 -16.58 -19.75
N ASN A 12 -7.90 -17.51 -18.82
CA ASN A 12 -8.42 -17.22 -17.48
C ASN A 12 -7.28 -17.13 -16.47
N LYS A 13 -6.44 -16.09 -16.58
CA LYS A 13 -5.51 -15.70 -15.50
C LYS A 13 -6.31 -15.07 -14.36
N GLU A 14 -7.00 -15.89 -13.57
CA GLU A 14 -7.43 -15.48 -12.24
C GLU A 14 -6.20 -15.04 -11.46
N ILE A 15 -6.31 -13.88 -10.81
CA ILE A 15 -5.21 -13.39 -10.00
C ILE A 15 -5.22 -14.21 -8.72
N ASP A 16 -4.28 -15.13 -8.59
CA ASP A 16 -3.99 -15.77 -7.31
C ASP A 16 -3.47 -14.73 -6.31
N LEU A 17 -4.31 -14.42 -5.33
CA LEU A 17 -4.07 -13.48 -4.24
C LEU A 17 -3.47 -14.21 -3.04
N PRO A 18 -2.38 -13.70 -2.45
CA PRO A 18 -1.77 -14.35 -1.29
C PRO A 18 -2.72 -14.31 -0.09
N LYS A 19 -2.93 -15.47 0.56
CA LYS A 19 -3.74 -15.59 1.79
C LYS A 19 -3.24 -14.75 2.97
N ILE A 20 -1.92 -14.50 3.02
CA ILE A 20 -1.27 -13.70 4.06
C ILE A 20 -0.45 -12.63 3.35
N ILE A 21 -0.57 -11.38 3.77
CA ILE A 21 0.11 -10.21 3.22
C ILE A 21 1.16 -9.75 4.22
N ASN A 22 2.38 -9.54 3.76
CA ASN A 22 3.42 -8.88 4.53
C ASN A 22 3.21 -7.37 4.44
N SER A 23 2.75 -6.76 5.53
CA SER A 23 2.53 -5.31 5.60
C SER A 23 3.69 -4.61 6.32
N GLU A 24 3.85 -3.32 6.03
CA GLU A 24 4.77 -2.46 6.77
C GLU A 24 4.23 -2.24 8.19
N VAL A 25 5.05 -2.50 9.22
CA VAL A 25 4.56 -2.60 10.60
C VAL A 25 4.18 -1.23 11.16
N ASN A 26 4.94 -0.18 10.87
CA ASN A 26 4.63 1.14 11.38
C ASN A 26 3.31 1.67 10.80
N LEU A 27 3.03 1.44 9.52
CA LEU A 27 1.77 1.83 8.86
C LEU A 27 0.56 0.98 9.28
N LEU A 28 0.79 -0.18 9.92
CA LEU A 28 -0.26 -0.95 10.58
C LEU A 28 -0.59 -0.43 11.99
N VAL A 29 0.43 0.00 12.74
CA VAL A 29 0.30 0.42 14.14
C VAL A 29 -0.08 1.89 14.26
N PHE A 30 0.55 2.75 13.46
CA PHE A 30 0.38 4.20 13.54
C PHE A 30 -0.56 4.72 12.45
N PRO A 31 -1.25 5.84 12.73
CA PRO A 31 -2.17 6.41 11.76
C PRO A 31 -1.44 6.86 10.51
N PHE A 32 -1.99 6.48 9.35
CA PHE A 32 -1.55 6.99 8.04
C PHE A 32 -2.74 7.34 7.16
N PHE A 33 -3.79 6.52 7.16
CA PHE A 33 -5.01 6.76 6.38
C PHE A 33 -6.13 7.31 7.28
N VAL A 34 -6.87 8.32 6.81
CA VAL A 34 -8.14 8.71 7.45
C VAL A 34 -9.21 7.66 7.19
N LEU A 35 -10.07 7.45 8.18
CA LEU A 35 -11.20 6.52 8.09
C LEU A 35 -12.39 7.11 7.30
N GLU A 36 -12.49 8.43 7.28
CA GLU A 36 -13.59 9.15 6.63
C GLU A 36 -13.31 9.43 5.15
N ARG A 37 -14.35 9.31 4.32
CA ARG A 37 -14.25 9.57 2.87
C ARG A 37 -14.20 11.05 2.49
N LYS A 38 -14.71 11.95 3.35
CA LYS A 38 -14.81 13.41 3.10
C LYS A 38 -14.01 14.22 4.12
N SER A 39 -12.86 13.70 4.54
CA SER A 39 -12.02 14.40 5.51
C SER A 39 -11.31 15.59 4.86
N LYS A 40 -11.29 16.73 5.56
CA LYS A 40 -10.44 17.89 5.24
C LYS A 40 -9.17 17.92 6.09
N LYS A 41 -8.85 16.81 6.76
CA LYS A 41 -7.70 16.71 7.67
C LYS A 41 -6.43 16.99 6.88
N LEU A 42 -5.56 17.83 7.43
CA LEU A 42 -4.25 18.14 6.86
C LEU A 42 -3.12 17.46 7.61
N GLU A 43 -3.37 17.02 8.84
CA GLU A 43 -2.35 16.48 9.72
C GLU A 43 -2.98 15.52 10.74
N THR A 44 -2.28 14.44 11.08
CA THR A 44 -2.59 13.59 12.22
C THR A 44 -1.33 13.44 13.07
N GLU A 45 -1.40 13.84 14.33
CA GLU A 45 -0.36 13.56 15.31
C GLU A 45 -0.81 12.44 16.26
N TYR A 46 0.11 11.54 16.55
CA TYR A 46 0.01 10.49 17.56
C TYR A 46 1.20 10.60 18.51
N LYS A 47 0.91 10.58 19.81
CA LYS A 47 1.91 10.63 20.88
C LYS A 47 1.60 9.55 21.91
N GLU A 48 2.64 8.86 22.36
CA GLU A 48 2.53 7.84 23.41
C GLU A 48 3.79 7.81 24.26
N ILE A 49 3.65 7.52 25.55
CA ILE A 49 4.79 7.26 26.44
C ILE A 49 4.94 5.75 26.59
N VAL A 50 6.02 5.20 26.01
CA VAL A 50 6.34 3.78 26.09
C VAL A 50 7.45 3.53 27.11
N LYS A 51 7.36 2.43 27.86
CA LYS A 51 8.42 1.99 28.76
C LYS A 51 9.36 1.05 28.01
N ARG A 52 10.63 1.43 27.84
CA ARG A 52 11.68 0.57 27.27
C ARG A 52 12.73 0.33 28.36
N GLY A 53 12.72 -0.86 28.95
CA GLY A 53 13.50 -1.16 30.15
C GLY A 53 13.08 -0.28 31.32
N ASN A 54 14.05 0.44 31.92
CA ASN A 54 13.78 1.37 33.04
C ASN A 54 13.47 2.80 32.59
N GLN A 55 13.53 3.10 31.29
CA GLN A 55 13.29 4.44 30.77
C GLN A 55 11.87 4.58 30.24
N LYS A 56 11.24 5.73 30.53
CA LYS A 56 10.02 6.17 29.85
C LYS A 56 10.43 7.05 28.68
N ILE A 57 9.97 6.69 27.49
CA ILE A 57 10.32 7.38 26.25
C ILE A 57 9.02 7.84 25.60
N GLU A 58 8.95 9.12 25.26
CA GLU A 58 7.87 9.64 24.42
C GLU A 58 8.17 9.32 22.95
N ILE A 59 7.20 8.73 22.27
CA ILE A 59 7.18 8.52 20.83
C ILE A 59 6.23 9.52 20.18
N ILE A 60 6.63 10.07 19.04
CA ILE A 60 5.81 10.99 18.25
C ILE A 60 5.75 10.48 16.82
N TRP A 61 4.53 10.32 16.31
CA TRP A 61 4.26 9.99 14.92
C TRP A 61 3.32 11.04 14.34
N ASN A 62 3.80 11.75 13.31
CA ASN A 62 3.04 12.80 12.66
C ASN A 62 2.95 12.50 11.17
N VAL A 63 1.75 12.63 10.62
CA VAL A 63 1.50 12.45 9.18
C VAL A 63 0.84 13.71 8.66
N SER A 64 1.39 14.26 7.58
CA SER A 64 0.92 15.50 6.96
C SER A 64 0.49 15.30 5.51
N ALA A 65 -0.63 15.90 5.15
CA ALA A 65 -1.13 15.96 3.80
C ALA A 65 -0.21 16.80 2.92
N ASN A 66 -0.11 16.42 1.66
CA ASN A 66 0.42 17.34 0.67
C ASN A 66 -0.66 18.37 0.26
N PRO A 67 -0.36 19.68 0.23
CA PRO A 67 -1.35 20.70 -0.15
C PRO A 67 -2.00 20.48 -1.53
N LYS A 68 -1.27 19.87 -2.48
CA LYS A 68 -1.76 19.59 -3.84
C LYS A 68 -2.58 18.31 -3.92
N TYR A 69 -2.20 17.26 -3.18
CA TYR A 69 -2.77 15.92 -3.34
C TYR A 69 -3.75 15.51 -2.23
N GLY A 70 -3.74 16.22 -1.10
CA GLY A 70 -4.59 15.95 0.07
C GLY A 70 -4.04 14.84 0.98
N TYR A 71 -4.84 14.49 1.99
CA TYR A 71 -4.53 13.45 2.97
C TYR A 71 -5.05 12.08 2.51
N PRO A 72 -4.29 10.99 2.66
CA PRO A 72 -4.71 9.68 2.17
C PRO A 72 -5.88 9.10 2.98
N GLY A 73 -6.91 8.63 2.28
CA GLY A 73 -8.14 8.10 2.85
C GLY A 73 -8.40 6.63 2.51
N PRO A 74 -9.64 6.15 2.66
CA PRO A 74 -9.95 4.72 2.57
C PRO A 74 -9.62 4.08 1.22
N PHE A 75 -9.81 4.79 0.10
CA PHE A 75 -9.47 4.26 -1.22
C PHE A 75 -7.96 4.12 -1.43
N ASP A 76 -7.20 5.05 -0.85
CA ASP A 76 -5.74 5.03 -0.90
C ASP A 76 -5.20 3.87 -0.05
N ARG A 77 -5.85 3.57 1.08
CA ARG A 77 -5.52 2.40 1.90
C ARG A 77 -5.67 1.08 1.14
N GLU A 78 -6.76 0.91 0.41
CA GLU A 78 -6.98 -0.31 -0.38
C GLU A 78 -6.00 -0.41 -1.56
N THR A 79 -5.63 0.74 -2.15
CA THR A 79 -4.56 0.81 -3.16
C THR A 79 -3.21 0.39 -2.56
N HIS A 80 -2.87 0.91 -1.36
CA HIS A 80 -1.64 0.57 -0.64
C HIS A 80 -1.55 -0.92 -0.32
N LYS A 81 -2.61 -1.50 0.26
CA LYS A 81 -2.68 -2.95 0.52
C LYS A 81 -2.47 -3.79 -0.73
N THR A 82 -2.98 -3.33 -1.87
CA THR A 82 -2.80 -4.03 -3.15
C THR A 82 -1.34 -4.03 -3.59
N ILE A 83 -0.60 -2.95 -3.31
CA ILE A 83 0.86 -2.92 -3.48
C ILE A 83 1.54 -3.89 -2.53
N GLU A 84 1.13 -3.97 -1.26
CA GLU A 84 1.67 -4.95 -0.29
C GLU A 84 1.41 -6.40 -0.72
N GLN A 85 0.28 -6.70 -1.35
CA GLN A 85 0.01 -8.01 -1.95
C GLN A 85 1.02 -8.35 -3.05
N ILE A 86 1.33 -7.39 -3.91
CA ILE A 86 2.30 -7.55 -5.00
C ILE A 86 3.69 -7.79 -4.44
N THR A 87 4.14 -6.98 -3.48
CA THR A 87 5.47 -7.13 -2.86
C THR A 87 5.58 -8.43 -2.08
N THR A 88 4.52 -8.85 -1.39
CA THR A 88 4.46 -10.16 -0.72
C THR A 88 4.65 -11.30 -1.71
N LYS A 89 3.97 -11.26 -2.87
CA LYS A 89 4.11 -12.28 -3.91
C LYS A 89 5.54 -12.32 -4.47
N ILE A 90 6.15 -11.15 -4.68
CA ILE A 90 7.54 -11.05 -5.15
C ILE A 90 8.50 -11.63 -4.12
N LEU A 91 8.35 -11.28 -2.83
CA LEU A 91 9.17 -11.81 -1.75
C LEU A 91 9.05 -13.33 -1.65
N ARG A 92 7.85 -13.88 -1.70
CA ARG A 92 7.65 -15.34 -1.64
C ARG A 92 8.32 -16.07 -2.80
N LYS A 93 8.33 -15.47 -3.99
CA LYS A 93 8.88 -16.10 -5.19
C LYS A 93 10.40 -15.96 -5.29
N ASN A 94 10.91 -14.76 -4.98
CA ASN A 94 12.28 -14.38 -5.30
C ASN A 94 13.15 -14.14 -4.05
N ASN A 95 12.56 -14.15 -2.86
CA ASN A 95 13.18 -13.80 -1.58
C ASN A 95 13.84 -12.39 -1.52
N ILE A 96 13.60 -11.55 -2.52
CA ILE A 96 14.14 -10.19 -2.63
C ILE A 96 13.17 -9.29 -3.39
N ILE A 97 13.06 -8.03 -2.93
CA ILE A 97 12.39 -6.95 -3.68
C ILE A 97 13.46 -6.15 -4.41
N LYS A 98 13.26 -5.97 -5.72
CA LYS A 98 14.10 -5.10 -6.56
C LYS A 98 13.32 -3.83 -6.90
N ASN A 99 14.00 -2.68 -6.88
CA ASN A 99 13.47 -1.42 -7.37
C ASN A 99 13.85 -1.28 -8.87
N PRO A 100 12.92 -0.99 -9.79
CA PRO A 100 11.49 -0.76 -9.58
C PRO A 100 10.65 -2.04 -9.44
N ILE A 101 9.61 -1.95 -8.61
CA ILE A 101 8.54 -2.95 -8.55
C ILE A 101 7.66 -2.78 -9.79
N LYS A 102 7.62 -3.81 -10.65
CA LYS A 102 6.82 -3.78 -11.87
C LYS A 102 5.37 -4.20 -11.58
N PHE A 103 4.42 -3.32 -11.91
CA PHE A 103 2.98 -3.59 -11.87
C PHE A 103 2.26 -2.73 -12.92
N SER A 104 1.01 -3.08 -13.23
CA SER A 104 0.15 -2.26 -14.09
C SER A 104 -1.06 -1.74 -13.31
N ILE A 105 -1.63 -0.61 -13.73
CA ILE A 105 -2.86 -0.08 -13.12
C ILE A 105 -4.03 -1.04 -13.34
N TYR A 106 -4.06 -1.76 -14.46
CA TYR A 106 -5.03 -2.83 -14.69
C TYR A 106 -4.93 -3.93 -13.61
N ASP A 107 -3.72 -4.41 -13.30
CA ASP A 107 -3.49 -5.43 -12.27
C ASP A 107 -3.94 -4.93 -10.89
N LEU A 108 -3.66 -3.66 -10.56
CA LEU A 108 -4.15 -3.04 -9.32
C LEU A 108 -5.69 -3.01 -9.27
N CYS A 109 -6.35 -2.51 -10.32
CA CYS A 109 -7.81 -2.47 -10.38
C CYS A 109 -8.43 -3.87 -10.22
N LYS A 110 -7.86 -4.88 -10.91
CA LYS A 110 -8.34 -6.26 -10.85
C LYS A 110 -8.18 -6.86 -9.44
N ARG A 111 -7.03 -6.64 -8.78
CA ARG A 111 -6.79 -7.06 -7.39
C ARG A 111 -7.70 -6.38 -6.38
N MET A 112 -7.99 -5.09 -6.60
CA MET A 112 -8.92 -4.32 -5.78
C MET A 112 -10.39 -4.71 -5.99
N GLY A 113 -10.69 -5.58 -6.97
CA GLY A 113 -12.07 -5.97 -7.30
C GLY A 113 -12.90 -4.83 -7.88
N ILE A 114 -12.28 -3.80 -8.46
CA ILE A 114 -12.98 -2.67 -9.07
C ILE A 114 -13.03 -2.82 -10.58
N THR A 115 -14.09 -2.28 -11.20
CA THR A 115 -14.24 -2.38 -12.66
C THR A 115 -13.05 -1.79 -13.40
N THR A 116 -12.54 -2.57 -14.35
CA THR A 116 -11.49 -2.14 -15.28
C THR A 116 -12.06 -1.47 -16.54
N SER A 117 -13.38 -1.43 -16.66
CA SER A 117 -14.08 -0.78 -17.77
C SER A 117 -14.16 0.72 -17.52
N GLY A 118 -13.59 1.50 -18.43
CA GLY A 118 -13.54 2.96 -18.36
C GLY A 118 -12.34 3.52 -17.58
N GLY A 119 -11.95 4.76 -17.90
CA GLY A 119 -10.72 5.39 -17.37
C GLY A 119 -10.83 5.96 -15.95
N LYS A 120 -12.04 6.01 -15.36
CA LYS A 120 -12.27 6.66 -14.06
C LYS A 120 -11.52 5.98 -12.92
N ASN A 121 -11.60 4.66 -12.81
CA ASN A 121 -10.92 3.92 -11.76
C ASN A 121 -9.41 3.92 -11.93
N TYR A 122 -8.93 3.86 -13.18
CA TYR A 122 -7.50 3.98 -13.48
C TYR A 122 -6.94 5.31 -12.99
N ARG A 123 -7.66 6.39 -13.26
CA ARG A 123 -7.29 7.72 -12.79
C ARG A 123 -7.29 7.78 -11.27
N LYS A 124 -8.33 7.25 -10.59
CA LYS A 124 -8.38 7.20 -9.13
C LYS A 124 -7.22 6.43 -8.51
N VAL A 125 -6.83 5.29 -9.08
CA VAL A 125 -5.68 4.49 -8.58
C VAL A 125 -4.38 5.27 -8.77
N LYS A 126 -4.19 5.96 -9.90
CA LYS A 126 -3.02 6.83 -10.11
C LYS A 126 -2.97 7.98 -9.09
N GLU A 127 -4.09 8.68 -8.92
CA GLU A 127 -4.24 9.76 -7.93
C GLU A 127 -3.97 9.26 -6.50
N ALA A 128 -4.40 8.03 -6.17
CA ALA A 128 -4.14 7.41 -4.89
C ALA A 128 -2.65 7.13 -4.67
N LEU A 129 -1.96 6.57 -5.66
CA LEU A 129 -0.52 6.33 -5.61
C LEU A 129 0.27 7.64 -5.45
N GLU A 130 -0.13 8.71 -6.15
CA GLU A 130 0.47 10.03 -6.00
C GLU A 130 0.24 10.61 -4.60
N ARG A 131 -0.98 10.51 -4.08
CA ARG A 131 -1.32 10.99 -2.74
C ARG A 131 -0.52 10.27 -1.66
N ILE A 132 -0.45 8.94 -1.71
CA ILE A 132 0.35 8.12 -0.79
C ILE A 132 1.83 8.53 -0.86
N ARG A 133 2.40 8.60 -2.07
CA ARG A 133 3.81 8.97 -2.28
C ARG A 133 4.14 10.34 -1.70
N MET A 134 3.23 11.30 -1.81
CA MET A 134 3.47 12.69 -1.42
C MET A 134 3.09 12.97 0.03
N THR A 135 2.52 12.01 0.75
CA THR A 135 2.17 12.15 2.18
C THR A 135 3.44 12.14 3.02
N GLY A 136 3.62 13.15 3.86
CA GLY A 136 4.77 13.26 4.74
C GLY A 136 4.56 12.44 6.01
N ILE A 137 5.62 11.77 6.47
CA ILE A 137 5.68 11.14 7.79
C ILE A 137 6.87 11.73 8.54
N LYS A 138 6.64 12.22 9.76
CA LYS A 138 7.68 12.53 10.73
C LYS A 138 7.55 11.56 11.90
N SER A 139 8.62 10.80 12.15
CA SER A 139 8.69 9.79 13.21
C SER A 139 9.83 10.11 14.17
N GLU A 140 9.51 10.39 15.42
CA GLU A 140 10.48 10.57 16.50
C GLU A 140 10.35 9.44 17.51
N ARG A 141 11.41 8.62 17.63
CA ARG A 141 11.48 7.45 18.53
C ARG A 141 10.38 6.39 18.35
N ALA A 142 9.50 6.55 17.35
CA ALA A 142 8.38 5.68 17.04
C ALA A 142 8.73 4.45 16.18
N PHE A 143 10.01 4.22 15.86
CA PHE A 143 10.41 3.07 15.03
C PHE A 143 10.12 1.74 15.72
N TYR A 144 9.39 0.87 15.01
CA TYR A 144 9.20 -0.52 15.39
C TYR A 144 10.49 -1.34 15.16
N HIS A 145 11.13 -1.78 16.25
CA HIS A 145 12.29 -2.66 16.19
C HIS A 145 11.84 -4.12 16.23
N LYS A 146 11.98 -4.84 15.11
CA LYS A 146 11.94 -6.31 15.11
C LYS A 146 13.27 -6.78 15.70
N GLY A 147 13.22 -7.20 16.97
CA GLY A 147 14.36 -7.81 17.66
C GLY A 147 14.84 -9.08 16.97
#